data_AF-U9THE1-F1
#
_entry.id   AF-U9THE1-F1
#
_cell.length_a   1.000
_cell.length_b   1.000
_cell.length_c   1.000
_cell.angle_alpha   90.00
_cell.angle_beta   90.00
_cell.angle_gamma   90.00
#
_symmetry.space_group_name_H-M   'P 1'
#
loop_
_entity.id
_entity.type
_entity.pdbx_description
1 polymer ?
#
loop_
_entity_poly.entity_id
_entity_poly.type
_entity_poly.pdbx_seq_one_letter_code
_entity_poly.pdbx_strand_id
1 'polypeptide(L)'
;MTLRLKNCEIQFQREVDFHDNIIRFYGVKNDQRKEYMLVMEYADNGTFRKYLKENFENLTWNDKFNLAFQYHVYILNKGIMHRDLVNIL
;
A
#
# COMPACT_ATOMS: atom_id res chain seq x y z
N MET A 1 -7.58 18.11 1.57
CA MET A 1 -7.53 16.95 0.65
C MET A 1 -8.88 16.81 -0.03
N THR A 2 -8.96 17.00 -1.34
CA THR A 2 -10.22 17.19 -2.10
C THR A 2 -10.83 15.85 -2.55
N LEU A 3 -12.18 15.74 -2.64
CA LEU A 3 -12.93 14.56 -3.12
C LEU A 3 -12.38 13.95 -4.43
N ARG A 4 -11.89 14.79 -5.34
CA ARG A 4 -11.28 14.37 -6.61
C ARG A 4 -10.04 13.48 -6.42
N LEU A 5 -9.21 13.75 -5.42
CA LEU A 5 -8.01 12.95 -5.14
C LEU A 5 -8.38 11.56 -4.62
N LYS A 6 -9.38 11.49 -3.72
CA LYS A 6 -9.90 10.22 -3.19
C LYS A 6 -10.51 9.32 -4.27
N ASN A 7 -11.22 9.92 -5.24
CA ASN A 7 -11.78 9.17 -6.35
C ASN A 7 -10.71 8.60 -7.29
N CYS A 8 -9.65 9.36 -7.58
CA CYS A 8 -8.52 8.85 -8.37
C CYS A 8 -7.84 7.69 -7.66
N GLU A 9 -7.60 7.80 -6.35
CA GLU A 9 -6.98 6.76 -5.54
C GLU A 9 -7.77 5.44 -5.57
N ILE A 10 -9.10 5.51 -5.38
CA ILE A 10 -9.98 4.33 -5.45
C ILE A 10 -9.97 3.69 -6.84
N GLN A 11 -9.99 4.49 -7.92
CA GLN A 11 -9.93 3.96 -9.29
C GLN A 11 -8.63 3.18 -9.52
N PHE A 12 -7.49 3.76 -9.14
CA PHE A 12 -6.20 3.09 -9.27
C PHE A 12 -6.12 1.82 -8.44
N GLN A 13 -6.65 1.83 -7.21
CA GLN A 13 -6.59 0.63 -6.37
C GLN A 13 -7.36 -0.55 -6.98
N ARG A 14 -8.47 -0.28 -7.68
CA ARG A 14 -9.23 -1.32 -8.41
C ARG A 14 -8.48 -1.86 -9.63
N GLU A 15 -7.68 -1.02 -10.29
CA GLU A 15 -6.88 -1.46 -11.44
C GLU A 15 -5.76 -2.42 -11.03
N VAL A 16 -5.22 -2.29 -9.82
CA VAL A 16 -4.07 -3.08 -9.34
C VAL A 16 -4.43 -4.19 -8.34
N ASP A 17 -5.72 -4.40 -8.06
CA ASP A 17 -6.25 -5.36 -7.08
C ASP A 17 -5.95 -6.84 -7.42
N PHE A 18 -5.41 -7.10 -8.62
CA PHE A 18 -5.05 -8.43 -9.09
C PHE A 18 -3.68 -8.93 -8.59
N HIS A 19 -2.87 -8.07 -7.97
CA HIS A 19 -1.49 -8.42 -7.59
C HIS A 19 -1.43 -8.77 -6.10
N ASP A 20 -0.95 -9.98 -5.77
CA ASP A 20 -0.94 -10.49 -4.38
C ASP A 20 -0.14 -9.63 -3.39
N ASN A 21 0.88 -8.91 -3.87
CA ASN A 21 1.66 -7.98 -3.05
C ASN A 21 1.00 -6.59 -2.85
N ILE A 22 -0.26 -6.41 -3.22
CA ILE A 22 -1.00 -5.15 -3.08
C ILE A 22 -2.17 -5.36 -2.13
N ILE A 23 -2.27 -4.48 -1.12
CA ILE A 23 -3.40 -4.44 -0.18
C ILE A 23 -4.70 -4.31 -0.96
N ARG A 24 -5.54 -5.34 -0.86
CA ARG A 24 -6.82 -5.38 -1.55
C ARG A 24 -7.78 -4.33 -1.05
N PHE A 25 -8.58 -3.79 -1.96
CA PHE A 25 -9.62 -2.83 -1.63
C PHE A 25 -11.00 -3.44 -1.76
N TYR A 26 -11.74 -3.50 -0.66
CA TYR A 26 -13.05 -4.13 -0.61
C TYR A 26 -14.21 -3.16 -0.85
N GLY A 27 -14.02 -1.86 -0.56
CA GLY A 27 -15.06 -0.87 -0.82
C GLY A 27 -15.02 0.35 0.08
N VAL A 28 -16.07 1.17 -0.03
CA VAL A 28 -16.25 2.36 0.81
C VAL A 28 -17.46 2.17 1.69
N LYS A 29 -17.30 2.39 3.00
CA LYS A 29 -18.41 2.49 3.95
C LYS A 29 -18.73 3.97 4.19
N ASN A 30 -20.01 4.31 4.09
CA ASN A 30 -20.51 5.62 4.45
C ASN A 30 -21.01 5.56 5.90
N ASP A 31 -20.47 6.40 6.77
CA ASP A 31 -21.03 6.58 8.12
C ASP A 31 -22.21 7.57 8.10
N GLN A 32 -23.09 7.47 9.08
CA GLN A 32 -24.23 8.40 9.26
C GLN A 32 -23.79 9.87 9.33
N ARG A 33 -22.50 10.13 9.62
CA ARG A 33 -21.84 11.44 9.65
C ARG A 33 -21.36 11.96 8.30
N LYS A 34 -21.65 11.29 7.18
CA LYS A 34 -21.13 11.58 5.82
C LYS A 34 -19.60 11.48 5.71
N GLU A 35 -18.98 10.72 6.60
CA GLU A 35 -17.57 10.39 6.53
C GLU A 35 -17.39 9.10 5.74
N TYR A 36 -16.53 9.16 4.72
CA TYR A 36 -16.19 8.01 3.89
C TYR A 36 -15.03 7.25 4.53
N MET A 37 -15.27 5.99 4.89
CA MET A 37 -14.25 5.05 5.36
C MET A 37 -13.89 4.08 4.24
N LEU A 38 -12.60 3.84 4.02
CA LEU A 38 -12.12 2.80 3.11
C LEU A 38 -12.06 1.47 3.84
N VAL A 39 -12.53 0.41 3.19
CA VAL A 39 -12.43 -0.97 3.66
C VAL A 39 -11.36 -1.65 2.82
N MET A 40 -10.27 -2.05 3.46
CA MET A 40 -9.07 -2.61 2.83
C MET A 40 -8.63 -3.87 3.58
N GLU A 41 -7.84 -4.70 2.92
CA GLU A 41 -7.15 -5.83 3.54
C GLU A 41 -6.28 -5.38 4.71
N TYR A 42 -6.29 -6.18 5.78
CA TYR A 42 -5.51 -5.91 6.96
C TYR A 42 -4.16 -6.61 6.88
N ALA A 43 -3.07 -5.85 7.09
CA ALA A 43 -1.72 -6.39 7.15
C ALA A 43 -1.30 -6.63 8.60
N ASP A 44 -1.27 -7.90 9.01
CA ASP A 44 -1.03 -8.31 10.40
C ASP A 44 0.33 -7.86 10.98
N ASN A 45 1.33 -7.62 10.12
CA ASN A 45 2.70 -7.26 10.54
C ASN A 45 2.95 -5.74 10.63
N GLY A 46 1.90 -4.92 10.59
CA GLY A 46 2.02 -3.47 10.63
C GLY A 46 2.68 -2.90 9.38
N THR A 47 3.34 -1.75 9.50
CA THR A 47 3.94 -1.08 8.34
C THR A 47 5.21 -1.78 7.88
N PHE A 48 5.45 -1.78 6.57
CA PHE A 48 6.67 -2.31 5.98
C PHE A 48 7.94 -1.70 6.61
N ARG A 49 7.92 -0.40 6.93
CA ARG A 49 9.01 0.29 7.65
C ARG A 49 9.26 -0.29 9.03
N LYS A 50 8.21 -0.53 9.82
CA LYS A 50 8.31 -1.12 11.15
C LYS A 50 8.86 -2.54 11.06
N TYR A 51 8.31 -3.34 10.14
CA TYR A 51 8.76 -4.69 9.88
C TYR A 51 10.25 -4.75 9.55
N LEU A 52 10.71 -3.90 8.62
CA LEU A 52 12.13 -3.81 8.27
C LEU A 52 12.97 -3.40 9.48
N LYS A 53 12.57 -2.36 10.23
CA LYS A 53 13.32 -1.91 11.41
C LYS A 53 13.51 -3.01 12.46
N GLU A 54 12.49 -3.86 12.66
CA GLU A 54 12.51 -4.92 13.67
C GLU A 54 13.23 -6.19 13.20
N ASN A 55 13.26 -6.46 11.89
CA ASN A 55 13.70 -7.76 11.36
C ASN A 55 14.92 -7.69 10.42
N PHE A 56 15.45 -6.49 10.11
CA PHE A 56 16.48 -6.32 9.07
C PHE A 56 17.71 -7.22 9.25
N GLU A 57 18.15 -7.42 10.49
CA GLU A 57 19.32 -8.26 10.81
C GLU A 57 19.04 -9.75 10.64
N ASN A 58 17.79 -10.18 10.81
CA ASN A 58 17.36 -11.57 10.71
C ASN A 58 17.04 -11.99 9.27
N LEU A 59 16.88 -11.03 8.35
CA LEU A 59 16.60 -11.30 6.94
C LEU A 59 17.87 -11.76 6.21
N THR A 60 17.75 -12.83 5.43
CA THR A 60 18.84 -13.25 4.54
C THR A 60 18.99 -12.26 3.39
N TRP A 61 20.13 -12.30 2.68
CA TRP A 61 20.32 -11.51 1.47
C TRP A 61 19.26 -11.79 0.39
N ASN A 62 18.82 -13.04 0.29
CA ASN A 62 17.78 -13.42 -0.65
C ASN A 62 16.43 -12.79 -0.27
N ASP A 63 16.08 -12.74 1.02
CA ASP A 63 14.87 -12.09 1.49
C ASP A 63 14.90 -10.58 1.22
N LYS A 64 16.04 -9.94 1.50
CA LYS A 64 16.25 -8.50 1.20
C LYS A 64 16.10 -8.21 -0.28
N PHE A 65 16.67 -9.06 -1.14
CA PHE A 65 16.54 -8.93 -2.59
C PHE A 65 15.09 -9.09 -3.04
N ASN A 66 14.39 -10.12 -2.56
CA ASN A 66 12.99 -10.36 -2.90
C ASN A 66 12.09 -9.20 -2.46
N LEU A 67 12.29 -8.67 -1.24
CA LEU A 67 11.54 -7.51 -0.75
C LEU A 67 11.80 -6.27 -1.60
N ALA A 68 13.07 -5.99 -1.95
CA ALA A 68 13.42 -4.88 -2.82
C ALA A 68 12.84 -5.05 -4.24
N PHE A 69 12.86 -6.28 -4.77
CA PHE A 69 12.28 -6.59 -6.07
C PHE A 69 10.77 -6.40 -6.09
N GLN A 70 10.05 -6.92 -5.10
CA GLN A 70 8.60 -6.73 -4.97
C GLN A 70 8.24 -5.25 -4.84
N TYR A 71 9.03 -4.50 -4.06
CA TYR A 71 8.86 -3.05 -3.92
C TYR A 71 9.11 -2.31 -5.24
N HIS A 72 10.14 -2.70 -6.00
CA HIS A 72 10.42 -2.11 -7.29
C HIS A 72 9.35 -2.44 -8.33
N VAL A 73 8.89 -3.69 -8.39
CA VAL A 73 7.77 -4.11 -9.25
C VAL A 73 6.51 -3.33 -8.91
N TYR A 74 6.23 -3.11 -7.62
CA TYR A 74 5.12 -2.27 -7.18
C TYR A 74 5.25 -0.83 -7.71
N ILE A 75 6.42 -0.21 -7.60
CA ILE A 75 6.64 1.17 -8.11
C ILE A 75 6.56 1.22 -9.65
N LEU A 76 7.20 0.27 -10.33
CA LEU A 76 7.34 0.25 -11.78
C LEU A 76 6.01 -0.06 -12.47
N ASN A 77 5.25 -1.05 -11.98
CA ASN A 77 3.90 -1.33 -12.47
C ASN A 77 2.94 -0.17 -12.21
N LYS A 78 3.25 0.65 -11.20
CA LYS A 78 2.35 1.74 -10.84
C LYS A 78 2.55 3.01 -11.65
N GLY A 79 3.73 3.35 -12.17
CA GLY A 79 3.96 4.70 -12.74
C GLY A 79 3.55 5.84 -11.78
N ILE A 80 3.32 5.51 -10.49
CA ILE A 80 2.79 6.39 -9.46
C ILE A 80 3.97 6.73 -8.57
N MET A 81 4.44 7.97 -8.70
CA MET A 81 5.06 8.65 -7.56
C MET A 81 3.99 8.73 -6.48
N HIS A 82 4.03 7.82 -5.51
CA HIS A 82 3.26 7.98 -4.28
C HIS A 82 3.82 9.25 -3.61
N ARG A 83 3.16 10.40 -3.79
CA ARG A 83 3.69 11.71 -3.36
C ARG A 83 3.90 11.79 -1.84
N ASP A 84 3.32 10.86 -1.08
CA ASP A 84 3.50 10.73 0.37
C ASP A 84 4.51 9.64 0.78
N LEU A 85 5.23 9.02 -0.18
CA LEU A 85 6.26 8.00 0.12
C LEU A 85 7.42 8.57 0.96
N VAL A 86 7.61 9.89 0.94
CA VAL A 86 8.62 10.60 1.73
C VAL A 86 8.39 10.44 3.24
N ASN A 87 7.18 10.06 3.69
CA ASN A 87 6.91 9.80 5.11
C ASN A 87 7.02 8.31 5.51
N ILE A 88 7.33 7.40 4.57
CA ILE A 88 7.45 5.96 4.82
C ILE A 88 8.92 5.49 4.90
N LEU A 89 9.88 6.30 4.42
CA LEU A 89 11.32 6.12 4.68
C LEU A 89 11.72 6.74 6.03
#